data_AF-A0A9Q3J219-F1
#
_entry.id   AF-A0A9Q3J219-F1
#
_cell.length_a   1.000
_cell.length_b   1.000
_cell.length_c   1.000
_cell.angle_alpha   90.00
_cell.angle_beta   90.00
_cell.angle_gamma   90.00
#
_symmetry.space_group_name_H-M   'P 1'
#
loop_
_entity.id
_entity.type
_entity.pdbx_description
1 polymer ?
#
loop_
_entity_poly.entity_id
_entity_poly.type
_entity_poly.pdbx_seq_one_letter_code
_entity_poly.pdbx_strand_id
1 'polypeptide(L)'
;MLDGSSFSRWSVCMKDHPRSRDLLEVCEHPPGEGASTITINRWTKSCYEAVSAILSRINERVLLELINLETSEKANLLWSQINNQYASKTPANRGRV
;
A
#
# COMPACT_ATOMS: atom_id res chain seq x y z
N MET A 1 6.47 -8.29 8.46
CA MET A 1 7.13 -7.95 7.19
C MET A 1 6.50 -8.79 6.10
N LEU A 2 6.23 -8.25 4.91
CA LEU A 2 5.62 -8.99 3.81
C LEU A 2 6.69 -9.82 3.09
N ASP A 3 6.48 -11.14 3.01
CA ASP A 3 7.40 -12.11 2.41
C ASP A 3 6.72 -13.03 1.35
N GLY A 4 5.50 -12.68 0.95
CA GLY A 4 4.70 -13.42 -0.03
C GLY A 4 3.73 -14.45 0.56
N SER A 5 3.92 -14.90 1.80
CA SER A 5 3.01 -15.84 2.49
C SER A 5 2.33 -15.24 3.73
N SER A 6 2.91 -14.16 4.25
CA SER A 6 2.48 -13.47 5.48
C SER A 6 1.45 -12.35 5.27
N PHE A 7 0.78 -12.30 4.11
CA PHE A 7 -0.07 -11.18 3.72
C PHE A 7 -1.16 -10.83 4.76
N SER A 8 -1.91 -11.81 5.26
CA SER A 8 -2.97 -11.55 6.26
C SER A 8 -2.43 -10.87 7.52
N ARG A 9 -1.31 -11.38 8.06
CA ARG A 9 -0.68 -10.81 9.26
C ARG A 9 -0.09 -9.44 8.97
N TRP A 10 0.54 -9.27 7.80
CA TRP A 10 1.08 -7.98 7.38
C TRP A 10 -0.03 -6.93 7.24
N SER A 11 -1.15 -7.27 6.58
CA SER A 11 -2.28 -6.36 6.36
C SER A 11 -2.88 -5.88 7.68
N VAL A 12 -3.08 -6.78 8.65
CA VAL A 12 -3.53 -6.42 10.01
C VAL A 12 -2.54 -5.48 10.69
N CYS A 13 -1.23 -5.79 10.65
CA CYS A 13 -0.21 -4.90 11.24
C CYS A 13 -0.14 -3.52 10.59
N MET A 14 -0.46 -3.41 9.30
CA MET A 14 -0.54 -2.12 8.60
C MET A 14 -1.78 -1.32 9.02
N LYS A 15 -2.93 -1.98 9.24
CA LYS A 15 -4.19 -1.33 9.62
C LYS A 15 -4.27 -0.95 11.10
N ASP A 16 -3.69 -1.75 11.98
CA ASP A 16 -3.78 -1.55 13.43
C ASP A 16 -2.74 -0.55 13.97
N HIS A 17 -1.65 -0.32 13.24
CA HIS A 17 -0.60 0.59 13.69
C HIS A 17 -1.02 2.05 13.44
N PRO A 18 -1.14 2.93 14.45
CA PRO A 18 -1.73 4.27 14.30
C PRO A 18 -1.07 5.10 13.20
N ARG A 19 0.27 5.13 13.18
CA ARG A 19 1.05 5.80 12.12
C ARG A 19 0.83 5.23 10.73
N SER A 20 0.53 3.94 10.62
CA SER A 20 0.28 3.31 9.33
C SER A 20 -1.17 3.53 8.92
N ARG A 21 -2.13 3.58 9.86
CA ARG A 21 -3.54 3.81 9.60
C ARG A 21 -3.80 5.14 8.87
N ASP A 22 -3.25 6.23 9.37
CA ASP A 22 -3.41 7.55 8.76
C ASP A 22 -2.76 7.62 7.37
N LEU A 23 -1.67 6.87 7.18
CA LEU A 23 -0.98 6.74 5.89
C LEU A 23 -1.71 5.81 4.91
N LEU A 24 -2.48 4.84 5.41
CA LEU A 24 -3.34 3.99 4.59
C LEU A 24 -4.57 4.74 4.10
N GLU A 25 -5.09 5.69 4.88
CA GLU A 25 -6.19 6.55 4.45
C GLU A 25 -5.82 7.32 3.17
N VAL A 26 -4.57 7.78 3.06
CA VAL A 26 -4.00 8.42 1.87
C VAL A 26 -3.96 7.47 0.66
N CYS A 27 -3.72 6.17 0.90
CA CYS A 27 -3.71 5.13 -0.13
C CYS A 27 -5.13 4.77 -0.61
N GLU A 28 -6.11 4.76 0.28
CA GLU A 28 -7.49 4.32 -0.01
C GLU A 28 -8.36 5.47 -0.53
N HIS A 29 -8.03 6.72 -0.17
CA HIS A 29 -8.79 7.91 -0.52
C HIS A 29 -7.91 8.97 -1.21
N PRO A 30 -7.46 8.72 -2.45
CA PRO A 30 -6.77 9.74 -3.23
C PRO A 30 -7.70 10.94 -3.52
N PRO A 31 -7.14 12.16 -3.70
CA PRO A 31 -7.93 13.33 -4.03
C PRO A 31 -8.68 13.11 -5.34
N GLY A 32 -9.97 13.40 -5.34
CA GLY A 32 -10.82 13.31 -6.51
C GLY A 32 -10.49 14.35 -7.58
N GLU A 33 -11.05 14.15 -8.77
CA GLU A 33 -10.99 15.15 -9.85
C GLU A 33 -11.59 16.48 -9.36
N GLY A 34 -10.82 17.56 -9.48
CA GLY A 34 -11.21 18.90 -9.00
C GLY A 34 -10.76 19.26 -7.58
N ALA A 35 -9.97 18.40 -6.92
CA ALA A 35 -9.35 18.76 -5.64
C ALA A 35 -8.47 20.02 -5.76
N SER A 36 -8.52 20.87 -4.73
CA SER A 36 -7.69 22.09 -4.70
C SER A 36 -6.20 21.75 -4.73
N THR A 37 -5.37 22.65 -5.29
CA THR A 37 -3.91 22.50 -5.30
C THR A 37 -3.33 22.31 -3.89
N ILE A 38 -3.94 22.94 -2.87
CA ILE A 38 -3.55 22.78 -1.46
C ILE A 38 -3.81 21.35 -0.99
N THR A 39 -4.97 20.79 -1.33
CA THR A 39 -5.33 19.41 -1.01
C THR A 39 -4.39 18.41 -1.69
N ILE A 40 -4.11 18.63 -2.97
CA ILE A 40 -3.19 17.78 -3.76
C ILE A 40 -1.80 17.81 -3.13
N ASN A 41 -1.25 19.00 -2.82
CA ASN A 41 0.09 19.11 -2.24
C ASN A 41 0.20 18.47 -0.85
N ARG A 42 -0.83 18.62 0.00
CA ARG A 42 -0.89 17.93 1.30
C ARG A 42 -0.91 16.42 1.12
N TRP A 43 -1.76 15.93 0.22
CA TRP A 43 -1.84 14.50 -0.09
C TRP A 43 -0.52 13.96 -0.64
N THR A 44 0.13 14.66 -1.58
CA THR A 44 1.42 14.25 -2.14
C THR A 44 2.49 14.09 -1.06
N LYS A 45 2.57 15.02 -0.10
CA LYS A 45 3.50 14.91 1.02
C LYS A 45 3.24 13.67 1.87
N SER A 46 1.99 13.44 2.26
CA SER A 46 1.60 12.24 3.01
C SER A 46 1.75 10.95 2.19
N CYS A 47 1.66 11.02 0.87
CA CYS A 47 1.89 9.90 -0.04
C CYS A 47 3.33 9.39 0.02
N TYR A 48 4.32 10.28 0.05
CA TYR A 48 5.72 9.86 0.20
C TYR A 48 5.98 9.19 1.55
N GLU A 49 5.38 9.71 2.62
CA GLU A 49 5.45 9.09 3.95
C GLU A 49 4.79 7.70 3.96
N ALA A 50 3.66 7.55 3.28
CA ALA A 50 2.95 6.28 3.14
C ALA A 50 3.75 5.25 2.34
N VAL A 51 4.35 5.66 1.22
CA VAL A 51 5.27 4.81 0.44
C VAL A 51 6.42 4.35 1.33
N SER A 52 7.09 5.26 2.04
CA SER A 52 8.20 4.90 2.94
C SER A 52 7.77 3.91 4.03
N ALA A 53 6.61 4.12 4.64
CA ALA A 53 6.06 3.21 5.65
C ALA A 53 5.76 1.82 5.09
N ILE A 54 5.17 1.74 3.90
CA ILE A 54 4.90 0.48 3.19
C ILE A 54 6.22 -0.24 2.88
N LEU A 55 7.17 0.46 2.26
CA LEU A 55 8.48 -0.08 1.87
C LEU A 55 9.26 -0.62 3.07
N SER A 56 9.25 0.08 4.21
CA SER A 56 9.95 -0.36 5.43
C SER A 56 9.44 -1.70 5.99
N ARG A 57 8.26 -2.15 5.56
CA ARG A 57 7.60 -3.37 6.04
C ARG A 57 7.49 -4.44 4.97
N ILE A 58 8.17 -4.28 3.84
CA ILE A 58 8.24 -5.22 2.75
C ILE A 58 9.65 -5.80 2.66
N ASN A 59 9.76 -7.10 2.37
CA ASN A 59 11.06 -7.72 2.10
C ASN A 59 11.57 -7.34 0.69
N GLU A 60 12.88 -7.22 0.52
CA GLU A 60 13.56 -6.94 -0.76
C GLU A 60 13.06 -7.79 -1.93
N ARG A 61 12.76 -9.08 -1.73
CA ARG A 61 12.20 -9.92 -2.80
C ARG A 61 10.85 -9.40 -3.30
N VAL A 62 9.96 -9.06 -2.37
CA VAL A 62 8.63 -8.54 -2.69
C VAL A 62 8.74 -7.12 -3.26
N LEU A 63 9.73 -6.35 -2.81
CA LEU A 63 10.06 -5.05 -3.37
C LEU A 63 10.42 -5.14 -4.86
N LEU A 64 11.30 -6.06 -5.23
CA LEU A 64 11.71 -6.29 -6.63
C LEU A 64 10.55 -6.79 -7.50
N GLU A 65 9.58 -7.50 -6.92
CA GLU A 65 8.35 -7.93 -7.62
C GLU A 65 7.32 -6.79 -7.80
N LEU A 66 7.42 -5.70 -7.02
CA LEU A 66 6.44 -4.61 -6.97
C LEU A 66 6.93 -3.29 -7.60
N ILE A 67 8.24 -3.02 -7.59
CA ILE A 67 8.81 -1.79 -8.18
C ILE A 67 8.72 -1.88 -9.70
N ASN A 68 7.77 -1.11 -10.24
CA ASN A 68 7.83 -0.55 -11.58
C ASN A 68 7.81 0.98 -11.44
N LEU A 69 8.32 1.72 -12.42
CA LEU A 69 8.47 3.20 -12.36
C LEU A 69 7.17 3.95 -12.00
N GLU A 70 6.00 3.35 -12.30
CA GLU A 70 4.68 3.93 -11.97
C GLU A 70 4.25 3.74 -10.51
N THR A 71 4.73 2.71 -9.82
CA THR A 71 4.27 2.34 -8.46
C THR A 71 5.17 2.87 -7.36
N SER A 72 6.41 3.27 -7.69
CA SER A 72 7.36 3.82 -6.72
C SER A 72 6.96 5.19 -6.18
N GLU A 73 6.12 5.94 -6.89
CA GLU A 73 5.80 7.33 -6.55
C GLU A 73 4.37 7.53 -6.02
N LYS A 74 3.52 6.51 -6.09
CA LYS A 74 2.09 6.61 -5.74
C LYS A 74 1.69 5.55 -4.73
N ALA A 75 1.47 5.99 -3.48
CA ALA A 75 1.13 5.11 -2.36
C ALA A 75 -0.14 4.28 -2.61
N ASN A 76 -1.15 4.89 -3.23
CA ASN A 76 -2.41 4.23 -3.59
C ASN A 76 -2.20 3.10 -4.62
N LEU A 77 -1.36 3.31 -5.63
CA LEU A 77 -1.05 2.29 -6.63
C LEU A 77 -0.25 1.13 -6.02
N LEU A 78 0.76 1.45 -5.21
CA LEU A 78 1.56 0.47 -4.50
C LEU A 78 0.69 -0.40 -3.57
N TRP A 79 -0.16 0.24 -2.76
CA TRP A 79 -1.10 -0.46 -1.87
C TRP A 79 -2.07 -1.36 -2.64
N SER A 80 -2.67 -0.85 -3.72
CA SER A 80 -3.58 -1.61 -4.58
C SER A 80 -2.90 -2.84 -5.19
N GLN A 81 -1.69 -2.67 -5.74
CA GLN A 81 -0.94 -3.77 -6.34
C GLN A 81 -0.57 -4.85 -5.32
N ILE A 82 -0.13 -4.47 -4.11
CA ILE A 82 0.16 -5.40 -3.01
C ILE A 82 -1.09 -6.22 -2.68
N ASN A 83 -2.23 -5.55 -2.52
CA ASN A 83 -3.50 -6.23 -2.23
C ASN A 83 -3.89 -7.17 -3.38
N ASN A 84 -3.86 -6.73 -4.64
CA ASN A 84 -4.23 -7.57 -5.78
C ASN A 84 -3.32 -8.80 -5.93
N GLN A 85 -2.01 -8.62 -5.75
CA GLN A 85 -1.03 -9.68 -5.96
C GLN A 85 -0.94 -10.68 -4.80
N TYR A 86 -1.11 -10.23 -3.56
CA TYR A 86 -0.89 -11.08 -2.38
C TYR A 86 -2.17 -11.41 -1.60
N ALA A 87 -3.24 -10.60 -1.67
CA ALA A 87 -4.53 -11.00 -1.10
C ALA A 87 -5.15 -12.17 -1.87
N SER A 88 -5.00 -12.22 -3.19
CA SER A 88 -5.46 -13.33 -4.04
C SER A 88 -4.68 -14.63 -3.79
N LYS A 89 -3.41 -14.53 -3.38
CA LYS A 89 -2.53 -15.67 -3.07
C LYS A 89 -2.69 -16.21 -1.65
N THR A 90 -3.44 -15.51 -0.80
CA THR A 90 -3.71 -15.93 0.58
C THR A 90 -4.58 -17.20 0.55
N PRO A 91 -4.30 -18.25 1.34
CA PRO A 91 -5.06 -19.51 1.31
C PRO A 91 -6.57 -19.34 1.51
N ALA A 92 -7.01 -18.29 2.22
CA ALA A 92 -8.42 -17.93 2.35
C ALA A 92 -9.13 -17.60 1.01
N ASN A 93 -8.40 -17.11 0.01
CA ASN A 93 -8.93 -16.75 -1.32
C ASN A 93 -8.73 -17.83 -2.38
N ARG A 94 -7.99 -18.91 -2.10
CA ARG A 94 -7.88 -20.08 -3.00
C ARG A 94 -9.13 -20.96 -3.03
N GLY A 95 -10.16 -20.63 -2.24
CA GLY A 95 -11.42 -21.37 -2.13
C GLY A 95 -12.54 -20.92 -3.08
N ARG A 96 -12.33 -19.91 -3.93
CA ARG A 96 -13.28 -19.56 -5.00
C ARG A 96 -12.66 -19.90 -6.35
N VAL A 97 -12.82 -21.16 -6.73
CA VAL A 97 -12.76 -21.63 -8.12
C VAL A 97 -14.12 -21.38 -8.76
#